data_AF-Q16902-F1
#
_entry.id   AF-Q16902-F1
#
_cell.length_a   1.000
_cell.length_b   1.000
_cell.length_c   1.000
_cell.angle_alpha   90.00
_cell.angle_beta   90.00
_cell.angle_gamma   90.00
#
_symmetry.space_group_name_H-M   'P 1'
#
loop_
_entity.id
_entity.type
_entity.pdbx_description
1 polymer ?
#
loop_
_entity_poly.entity_id
_entity_poly.type
_entity_poly.pdbx_seq_one_letter_code
_entity_poly.pdbx_strand_id
1 'polypeptide(L)'
;SSERYGSLKERRGEIYYYFYQQLITRYYFERLTNGLGKIPEFSWYSPIKTGYYPLLTSYYYPFAQRPDYYNVHTEENYEKVRFLDTYEKYFVQSLQKGELHGFNKKIDLHSPKAINFVGNY
;
A
#
# COMPACT_ATOMS: atom_id res chain seq x y z
N SER A 1 -21.13 -2.86 2.29
CA SER A 1 -20.61 -3.67 3.41
C SER A 1 -20.28 -5.08 2.93
N SER A 2 -19.20 -5.72 3.41
CA SER A 2 -18.87 -7.12 3.08
C SER A 2 -19.84 -8.14 3.68
N GLU A 3 -20.78 -7.68 4.51
CA GLU A 3 -21.85 -8.49 5.12
C GLU A 3 -22.71 -9.24 4.10
N ARG A 4 -22.91 -8.66 2.91
CA ARG A 4 -23.65 -9.32 1.82
C ARG A 4 -23.04 -10.67 1.41
N TYR A 5 -21.74 -10.88 1.66
CA TYR A 5 -21.01 -12.06 1.26
C TYR A 5 -20.85 -13.10 2.38
N GLY A 6 -21.59 -12.96 3.49
CA GLY A 6 -21.64 -13.94 4.57
C GLY A 6 -20.26 -14.25 5.15
N SER A 7 -19.84 -15.51 5.07
CA SER A 7 -18.56 -16.00 5.61
C SER A 7 -17.33 -15.35 4.98
N LEU A 8 -17.44 -14.75 3.79
CA LEU A 8 -16.34 -14.04 3.14
C LEU A 8 -15.88 -12.81 3.94
N LYS A 9 -16.76 -12.24 4.79
CA LYS A 9 -16.43 -11.14 5.69
C LYS A 9 -15.23 -11.48 6.59
N GLU A 10 -15.10 -12.74 7.00
CA GLU A 10 -14.02 -13.23 7.86
C GLU A 10 -12.71 -13.51 7.09
N ARG A 11 -12.73 -13.40 5.75
CA ARG A 11 -11.57 -13.62 4.86
C ARG A 11 -11.26 -12.42 3.97
N ARG A 12 -11.85 -11.26 4.24
CA ARG A 12 -11.68 -10.05 3.42
C ARG A 12 -10.23 -9.60 3.31
N GLY A 13 -9.50 -9.55 4.43
CA GLY A 13 -8.10 -9.15 4.45
C GLY A 13 -7.18 -10.17 3.76
N GLU A 14 -7.55 -11.45 3.79
CA GLU A 14 -6.86 -12.50 3.02
C GLU A 14 -7.00 -12.26 1.51
N ILE A 15 -8.20 -11.90 1.06
CA ILE A 15 -8.46 -11.56 -0.36
C ILE A 15 -7.70 -10.32 -0.78
N TYR A 16 -7.64 -9.29 0.07
CA TYR A 16 -6.84 -8.09 -0.18
C TYR A 16 -5.38 -8.46 -0.44
N TYR A 17 -4.76 -9.20 0.49
CA TYR A 17 -3.37 -9.65 0.34
C TYR A 17 -3.18 -10.50 -0.92
N TYR A 18 -4.05 -11.49 -1.13
CA TYR A 18 -3.97 -12.39 -2.27
C TYR A 18 -4.04 -11.64 -3.60
N PHE A 19 -4.98 -10.70 -3.74
CA PHE A 19 -5.16 -9.92 -4.97
C PHE A 19 -3.89 -9.13 -5.32
N TYR A 20 -3.38 -8.33 -4.37
CA TYR A 20 -2.20 -7.50 -4.63
C TYR A 20 -0.97 -8.36 -4.84
N GLN A 21 -0.81 -9.45 -4.10
CA GLN A 21 0.33 -10.33 -4.29
C GLN A 21 0.31 -11.00 -5.68
N GLN A 22 -0.83 -11.55 -6.11
CA GLN A 22 -0.92 -12.13 -7.45
C GLN A 22 -0.64 -11.10 -8.55
N LEU A 23 -1.18 -9.88 -8.42
CA LEU A 23 -0.97 -8.80 -9.38
C LEU A 23 0.49 -8.35 -9.44
N ILE A 24 1.12 -8.10 -8.29
CA ILE A 24 2.52 -7.67 -8.20
C ILE A 24 3.45 -8.75 -8.72
N THR A 25 3.19 -10.02 -8.42
CA THR A 25 3.96 -11.16 -8.95
C THR A 25 3.87 -11.23 -10.46
N ARG A 26 2.66 -11.09 -11.02
CA ARG A 26 2.46 -11.09 -12.47
C ARG A 26 3.17 -9.92 -13.15
N TYR A 27 3.14 -8.73 -12.55
CA TYR A 27 3.87 -7.56 -13.02
C TYR A 27 5.39 -7.78 -12.94
N TYR A 28 5.88 -8.39 -11.88
CA TYR A 28 7.30 -8.73 -11.73
C TYR A 28 7.78 -9.69 -12.82
N PHE A 29 6.96 -10.65 -13.27
CA PHE A 29 7.31 -11.51 -14.41
C PHE A 29 7.51 -10.72 -15.71
N GLU A 30 6.70 -9.70 -16.00
CA GLU A 30 6.95 -8.82 -17.15
C GLU A 30 8.27 -8.05 -17.02
N ARG A 31 8.62 -7.64 -15.80
CA ARG A 31 9.91 -6.98 -15.56
C ARG A 31 11.07 -7.90 -15.85
N LEU A 32 10.97 -9.18 -15.49
CA LEU A 32 12.02 -10.18 -15.73
C LEU A 32 12.24 -10.41 -17.23
N THR A 33 11.18 -10.60 -18.01
CA THR A 33 11.28 -10.81 -19.47
C THR A 33 11.86 -9.60 -20.21
N ASN A 34 11.72 -8.40 -19.63
CA ASN A 34 12.24 -7.15 -20.18
C ASN A 34 13.54 -6.66 -19.51
N GLY A 35 14.19 -7.46 -18.66
CA GLY A 35 15.46 -7.11 -18.02
C GLY A 35 15.39 -5.92 -17.04
N LEU A 36 14.20 -5.60 -16.51
CA LEU A 36 13.98 -4.45 -15.62
C LEU A 36 14.25 -4.74 -14.13
N GLY A 37 14.49 -6.01 -13.78
CA GLY A 37 14.82 -6.43 -12.42
C GLY A 37 13.71 -6.19 -11.39
N LYS A 38 14.09 -6.03 -10.12
CA LYS A 38 13.17 -5.83 -8.99
C LYS A 38 12.38 -4.53 -9.09
N ILE A 39 11.22 -4.48 -8.44
CA ILE A 39 10.41 -3.26 -8.31
C ILE A 39 11.19 -2.29 -7.38
N PRO A 40 11.42 -1.03 -7.79
CA PRO A 40 12.14 -0.07 -6.96
C PRO A 40 11.37 0.28 -5.68
N GLU A 41 12.10 0.37 -4.57
CA GLU A 41 11.59 0.95 -3.32
C GLU A 41 11.67 2.49 -3.37
N PHE A 42 10.95 3.16 -2.47
CA PHE A 42 10.97 4.61 -2.34
C PHE A 42 10.87 5.04 -0.87
N SER A 43 11.07 6.34 -0.61
CA SER A 43 10.88 6.95 0.70
C SER A 43 10.03 8.21 0.57
N TRP A 44 9.15 8.46 1.54
CA TRP A 44 8.40 9.72 1.65
C TRP A 44 9.28 10.95 1.94
N TYR A 45 10.54 10.74 2.30
CA TYR A 45 11.51 11.79 2.63
C TYR A 45 12.60 11.94 1.54
N SER A 46 12.42 11.32 0.38
CA SER A 46 13.38 11.40 -0.73
C SER A 46 12.65 11.56 -2.07
N PRO A 47 13.30 12.17 -3.09
CA PRO A 47 12.70 12.26 -4.41
C PRO A 47 12.39 10.87 -5.00
N ILE A 48 11.19 10.73 -5.58
CA ILE A 48 10.77 9.49 -6.25
C ILE A 48 11.43 9.46 -7.63
N LYS A 49 12.30 8.47 -7.85
CA LYS A 49 13.12 8.37 -9.07
C LYS A 49 12.29 8.32 -10.36
N THR A 50 11.27 7.46 -10.41
CA THR A 50 10.50 7.18 -11.63
C THR A 50 9.25 8.05 -11.74
N GLY A 51 9.23 8.89 -12.76
CA GLY A 51 8.09 9.72 -13.15
C GLY A 51 7.01 8.95 -13.92
N TYR A 52 5.91 9.64 -14.20
CA TYR A 52 4.84 9.16 -15.06
C TYR A 52 4.14 10.34 -15.74
N TYR A 53 3.95 10.22 -17.06
CA TYR A 53 3.33 11.22 -17.92
C TYR A 53 2.06 10.62 -18.53
N PRO A 54 0.89 10.78 -17.89
CA PRO A 54 -0.34 10.23 -18.42
C PRO A 54 -0.71 10.92 -19.73
N LEU A 55 -0.90 10.14 -20.79
CA LEU A 55 -1.43 10.62 -22.08
C LEU A 55 -2.97 10.63 -22.06
N LEU A 56 -3.54 11.17 -20.97
CA LEU A 56 -4.97 11.22 -20.70
C LEU A 56 -5.38 12.64 -20.31
N THR A 57 -6.59 13.02 -20.69
CA THR A 57 -7.19 14.31 -20.33
C THR A 57 -8.60 14.12 -19.82
N SER A 58 -8.99 14.97 -18.87
CA SER A 58 -10.40 15.19 -18.56
C SER A 58 -10.98 16.25 -19.49
N TYR A 59 -12.26 16.58 -19.31
CA TYR A 59 -12.91 17.65 -20.06
C TYR A 59 -12.23 19.02 -19.85
N TYR A 60 -11.74 19.30 -18.64
CA TYR A 60 -11.22 20.62 -18.26
C TYR A 60 -9.69 20.67 -18.14
N TYR A 61 -9.09 19.59 -17.64
CA TYR A 61 -7.67 19.57 -17.33
C TYR A 61 -7.01 18.27 -17.80
N PRO A 62 -5.77 18.32 -18.30
CA PRO A 62 -4.96 17.14 -18.48
C PRO A 62 -4.71 16.47 -17.12
N PHE A 63 -4.43 15.17 -17.13
CA PHE A 63 -4.07 14.47 -15.90
C PHE A 63 -2.73 15.00 -15.37
N ALA A 64 -2.61 15.07 -14.04
CA ALA A 64 -1.39 15.53 -13.39
C ALA A 64 -0.19 14.64 -13.77
N GLN A 65 0.94 15.27 -14.07
CA GLN A 65 2.19 14.61 -14.42
C GLN A 65 3.12 14.59 -13.21
N ARG A 66 3.92 13.54 -13.07
CA ARG A 66 4.98 13.45 -12.06
C ARG A 66 6.32 13.31 -12.78
N PRO A 67 7.22 14.30 -12.76
CA PRO A 67 8.53 14.18 -13.41
C PRO A 67 9.41 13.14 -12.71
N ASP A 68 10.46 12.71 -13.40
CA ASP A 68 11.53 11.92 -12.78
C ASP A 68 12.16 12.72 -11.62
N TYR A 69 12.58 12.00 -10.57
CA TYR A 69 13.11 12.59 -9.34
C TYR A 69 12.19 13.64 -8.70
N TYR A 70 10.87 13.41 -8.75
CA TYR A 70 9.89 14.30 -8.12
C TYR A 70 10.08 14.37 -6.61
N ASN A 71 10.27 15.58 -6.08
CA ASN A 71 10.35 15.80 -4.64
C ASN A 71 8.95 15.68 -4.02
N VAL A 72 8.70 14.58 -3.32
CA VAL A 72 7.44 14.34 -2.59
C VAL A 72 7.39 15.07 -1.24
N HIS A 73 8.56 15.36 -0.64
CA HIS A 73 8.68 15.99 0.66
C HIS A 73 8.71 17.53 0.54
N THR A 74 7.57 18.08 0.15
CA THR A 74 7.32 19.53 0.03
C THR A 74 6.41 20.02 1.14
N GLU A 75 6.35 21.33 1.35
CA GLU A 75 5.51 21.97 2.36
C GLU A 75 4.04 21.52 2.29
N GLU A 76 3.48 21.45 1.09
CA GLU A 76 2.12 20.99 0.82
C GLU A 76 1.85 19.53 1.26
N ASN A 77 2.90 18.72 1.40
CA ASN A 77 2.81 17.30 1.68
C ASN A 77 3.31 16.91 3.07
N TYR A 78 3.91 17.82 3.85
CA TYR A 78 4.51 17.48 5.15
C TYR A 78 3.55 16.78 6.11
N GLU A 79 2.30 17.25 6.24
CA GLU A 79 1.33 16.59 7.11
C GLU A 79 0.90 15.22 6.59
N LYS A 80 0.74 15.08 5.27
CA LYS A 80 0.38 13.80 4.65
C LYS A 80 1.49 12.77 4.84
N VAL A 81 2.75 13.20 4.66
CA VAL A 81 3.93 12.37 4.88
C VAL A 81 4.02 11.93 6.33
N ARG A 82 3.82 12.84 7.30
CA ARG A 82 3.77 12.49 8.73
C ARG A 82 2.70 11.45 9.05
N PHE A 83 1.50 11.60 8.48
CA PHE A 83 0.42 10.65 8.65
C PHE A 83 0.80 9.26 8.12
N LEU A 84 1.32 9.18 6.89
CA LEU A 84 1.73 7.93 6.25
C LEU A 84 2.86 7.23 7.02
N ASP A 85 3.90 7.98 7.39
CA ASP A 85 5.03 7.45 8.18
C ASP A 85 4.58 6.93 9.56
N THR A 86 3.67 7.66 10.23
CA THR A 86 3.10 7.20 11.51
C THR A 86 2.29 5.93 11.34
N TYR A 87 1.51 5.83 10.26
CA TYR A 87 0.70 4.66 9.94
C TYR A 87 1.58 3.43 9.69
N GLU A 88 2.65 3.57 8.90
CA GLU A 88 3.63 2.50 8.66
C GLU A 88 4.36 2.08 9.95
N LYS A 89 4.85 3.05 10.73
CA LYS A 89 5.55 2.78 12.00
C LYS A 89 4.67 2.08 13.03
N TYR A 90 3.38 2.40 13.08
CA TYR A 90 2.44 1.74 13.98
C TYR A 90 2.33 0.24 13.67
N PHE A 91 2.25 -0.10 12.38
CA PHE A 91 2.21 -1.50 11.95
C PHE A 91 3.50 -2.23 12.35
N VAL A 92 4.68 -1.63 12.12
CA VAL A 92 5.99 -2.20 12.52
C VAL A 92 6.07 -2.42 14.04
N GLN A 93 5.61 -1.45 14.84
CA GLN A 93 5.57 -1.59 16.31
C GLN A 93 4.65 -2.72 16.75
N SER A 94 3.55 -2.93 16.04
CA SER A 94 2.60 -4.01 16.32
C SER A 94 3.21 -5.39 15.99
N LEU A 95 3.98 -5.50 14.90
CA LEU A 95 4.78 -6.69 14.60
C LEU A 95 5.79 -6.98 15.71
N GLN A 96 6.49 -5.96 16.22
CA GLN A 96 7.47 -6.11 17.30
C GLN A 96 6.83 -6.63 18.60
N LYS A 97 5.59 -6.22 18.90
CA LYS A 97 4.86 -6.66 20.08
C LYS A 97 4.19 -8.03 19.91
N GLY A 98 4.05 -8.53 18.69
CA GLY A 98 3.29 -9.75 18.39
C GLY A 98 1.76 -9.56 18.47
N GLU A 99 1.29 -8.31 18.60
CA GLU A 99 -0.12 -7.98 18.75
C GLU A 99 -0.44 -6.67 18.01
N LEU A 100 -1.60 -6.65 17.36
CA LEU A 100 -2.09 -5.49 16.63
C LEU A 100 -3.37 -4.99 17.29
N HIS A 101 -3.38 -3.70 17.60
CA HIS A 101 -4.51 -3.02 18.22
C HIS A 101 -5.20 -2.18 17.15
N GLY A 102 -6.54 -2.12 17.17
CA GLY A 102 -7.27 -1.25 16.26
C GLY A 102 -8.76 -1.52 16.29
N PHE A 103 -9.56 -0.50 16.00
CA PHE A 103 -11.02 -0.60 15.95
C PHE A 103 -11.65 -1.22 17.21
N ASN A 104 -11.15 -0.84 18.40
CA ASN A 104 -11.53 -1.40 19.71
C ASN A 104 -11.32 -2.92 19.87
N LYS A 105 -10.42 -3.49 19.08
CA LYS A 105 -10.04 -4.91 19.16
C LYS A 105 -8.53 -5.04 19.34
N LYS A 106 -8.15 -6.10 20.06
CA LYS A 106 -6.78 -6.57 20.20
C LYS A 106 -6.70 -7.93 19.52
N ILE A 107 -5.72 -8.11 18.63
CA ILE A 107 -5.53 -9.36 17.91
C ILE A 107 -4.08 -9.83 18.05
N ASP A 108 -3.94 -11.09 18.46
CA ASP A 108 -2.67 -11.83 18.45
C ASP A 108 -2.29 -12.19 17.01
N LEU A 109 -1.07 -11.83 16.60
CA LEU A 109 -0.55 -12.06 15.25
C LEU A 109 -0.28 -13.54 14.95
N HIS A 110 -0.21 -14.40 15.96
CA HIS A 110 -0.12 -15.86 15.78
C HIS A 110 -1.47 -16.50 15.42
N SER A 111 -2.58 -15.76 15.58
CA SER A 111 -3.89 -16.26 15.24
C SER A 111 -4.08 -16.34 13.72
N PRO A 112 -4.69 -17.42 13.17
CA PRO A 112 -5.05 -17.45 11.75
C PRO A 112 -6.06 -16.35 11.37
N LYS A 113 -6.77 -15.77 12.33
CA LYS A 113 -7.69 -14.64 12.10
C LYS A 113 -6.95 -13.30 11.91
N ALA A 114 -5.66 -13.24 12.25
CA ALA A 114 -4.85 -12.03 12.14
C ALA A 114 -4.79 -11.52 10.70
N ILE A 115 -4.70 -12.40 9.69
CA ILE A 115 -4.62 -11.99 8.28
C ILE A 115 -5.83 -11.16 7.84
N ASN A 116 -7.03 -11.50 8.32
CA ASN A 116 -8.22 -10.73 7.98
C ASN A 116 -8.15 -9.33 8.61
N PHE A 117 -7.61 -9.20 9.81
CA PHE A 117 -7.45 -7.90 10.44
C PHE A 117 -6.33 -7.08 9.79
N VAL A 118 -5.18 -7.69 9.51
CA VAL A 118 -4.04 -7.05 8.83
C VAL A 118 -4.45 -6.49 7.46
N GLY A 119 -5.20 -7.24 6.66
CA GLY A 119 -5.66 -6.73 5.36
C GLY A 119 -6.85 -5.75 5.44
N ASN A 120 -7.45 -5.56 6.62
CA ASN A 120 -8.50 -4.54 6.84
C ASN A 120 -7.98 -3.31 7.59
N TYR A 121 -6.82 -3.41 8.25
CA TYR A 121 -6.10 -2.31 8.88
C TYR A 121 -5.69 -1.31 7.81
#